data_AF-A0AAD9UF44-F1
#
_entry.id   AF-A0AAD9UF44-F1
#
_cell.length_a   1.000
_cell.length_b   1.000
_cell.length_c   1.000
_cell.angle_alpha   90.00
_cell.angle_beta   90.00
_cell.angle_gamma   90.00
#
_symmetry.space_group_name_H-M   'P 1'
#
loop_
_entity.id
_entity.type
_entity.pdbx_description
1 polymer ?
#
loop_
_entity_poly.entity_id
_entity_poly.type
_entity_poly.pdbx_seq_one_letter_code
_entity_poly.pdbx_strand_id
1 'polypeptide(L)'
;MYLTQRLDFSRDTATVLFHSFVALSYITPLFGAIIADSYFGRYNVILYLSVVYLTGNIIMTITAMTPPFWLGPVVALILIGTGTGGIKPCVNAFGGDQFNPDQTKELDQFFSVFYFSINVGSFMSILITPFLRAYVHCFGGDCYALAFGLPALLMAGGTLLFFCGRSTYKIVPPTEGNLIGQMLKCVMLALRHKLTKGQESKSHWLDHAEGSFEPAFIEDMKRLLMILWLHLPLPVFWALYDQQGSRWTLQAKQMDGYVVGHVFTV
;
A
#
# COMPACT_ATOMS: atom_id res chain seq x y z
N MET A 1 -17.66 9.03 -3.68
CA MET A 1 -19.12 9.22 -3.56
C MET A 1 -19.60 9.22 -2.13
N TYR A 2 -19.25 8.20 -1.32
CA TYR A 2 -19.60 8.16 0.10
C TYR A 2 -19.29 9.46 0.86
N LEU A 3 -18.06 9.97 0.72
CA LEU A 3 -17.64 11.23 1.37
C LEU A 3 -18.50 12.44 0.99
N THR A 4 -18.91 12.55 -0.28
CA THR A 4 -19.64 13.73 -0.77
C THR A 4 -21.15 13.59 -0.65
N GLN A 5 -21.71 12.39 -0.73
CA GLN A 5 -23.17 12.16 -0.72
C GLN A 5 -23.71 11.77 0.65
N ARG A 6 -22.94 11.04 1.47
CA ARG A 6 -23.37 10.60 2.80
C ARG A 6 -22.81 11.45 3.93
N LEU A 7 -21.55 11.88 3.82
CA LEU A 7 -20.91 12.73 4.83
C LEU A 7 -20.99 14.24 4.50
N ASP A 8 -21.59 14.58 3.36
CA ASP A 8 -21.78 15.96 2.88
C ASP A 8 -20.48 16.79 2.83
N PHE A 9 -19.35 16.14 2.57
CA PHE A 9 -18.08 16.84 2.40
C PHE A 9 -18.02 17.55 1.06
N SER A 10 -17.36 18.71 1.05
CA SER A 10 -17.03 19.40 -0.20
C SER A 10 -16.20 18.49 -1.13
N ARG A 11 -16.29 18.72 -2.44
CA ARG A 11 -15.51 17.97 -3.44
C ARG A 11 -14.01 18.05 -3.16
N ASP A 12 -13.54 19.20 -2.68
CA ASP A 12 -12.13 19.42 -2.37
C ASP A 12 -11.71 18.68 -1.10
N THR A 13 -12.51 18.75 -0.02
CA THR A 13 -12.27 17.98 1.21
C THR A 13 -12.24 16.49 0.94
N ALA A 14 -13.17 15.97 0.13
CA ALA A 14 -13.20 14.55 -0.24
C ALA A 14 -11.97 14.15 -1.07
N THR A 15 -11.51 15.03 -1.97
CA THR A 15 -10.31 14.80 -2.77
C THR A 15 -9.05 14.79 -1.90
N VAL A 16 -8.93 15.73 -0.96
CA VAL A 16 -7.83 15.78 0.01
C VAL A 16 -7.81 14.50 0.84
N LEU A 17 -8.94 14.09 1.41
CA LEU A 17 -9.01 12.89 2.24
C LEU A 17 -8.66 11.61 1.46
N PHE A 18 -9.12 11.51 0.20
CA PHE A 18 -8.75 10.41 -0.69
C PHE A 18 -7.23 10.36 -0.95
N HIS A 19 -6.62 11.48 -1.32
CA HIS A 19 -5.18 11.52 -1.59
C HIS A 19 -4.33 11.39 -0.33
N SER A 20 -4.80 11.85 0.83
CA SER A 20 -4.16 11.56 2.12
C SER A 20 -4.18 10.07 2.45
N PHE A 21 -5.28 9.38 2.17
CA PHE A 21 -5.37 7.93 2.30
C PHE A 21 -4.42 7.19 1.36
N VAL A 22 -4.33 7.61 0.09
CA VAL A 22 -3.39 7.06 -0.90
C VAL A 22 -1.95 7.27 -0.44
N ALA A 23 -1.59 8.50 -0.05
CA ALA A 23 -0.25 8.83 0.44
C ALA A 23 0.12 7.98 1.66
N LEU A 24 -0.78 7.84 2.63
CA LEU A 24 -0.58 6.97 3.79
C LEU A 24 -0.31 5.52 3.36
N SER A 25 -1.10 4.99 2.42
CA SER A 25 -0.99 3.62 1.91
C SER A 25 0.29 3.31 1.11
N TYR A 26 1.05 4.34 0.72
CA TYR A 26 2.33 4.22 0.03
C TYR A 26 3.54 4.67 0.87
N ILE A 27 3.31 5.33 2.01
CA ILE A 27 4.35 5.64 3.01
C ILE A 27 4.48 4.52 4.04
N THR A 28 3.36 3.93 4.48
CA THR A 28 3.34 2.84 5.47
C THR A 28 4.07 1.55 5.08
N PRO A 29 4.27 1.20 3.79
CA PRO A 29 5.18 0.12 3.39
C PRO A 29 6.57 0.23 4.02
N LEU A 30 7.16 1.43 4.09
CA LEU A 30 8.50 1.63 4.65
C LEU A 30 8.56 1.16 6.11
N PHE A 31 7.55 1.53 6.90
CA PHE A 31 7.43 1.13 8.29
C PHE A 31 7.16 -0.37 8.42
N GLY A 32 6.28 -0.93 7.59
CA GLY A 32 6.00 -2.36 7.55
C GLY A 32 7.26 -3.20 7.30
N ALA A 33 8.07 -2.81 6.31
CA ALA A 33 9.34 -3.47 5.99
C ALA A 33 10.34 -3.38 7.15
N ILE A 34 10.56 -2.18 7.72
CA ILE A 34 11.47 -2.00 8.87
C ILE A 34 11.07 -2.88 10.05
N ILE A 35 9.78 -2.90 10.40
CA ILE A 35 9.25 -3.66 11.53
C ILE A 35 9.38 -5.17 11.28
N ALA A 36 9.15 -5.62 10.03
CA ALA A 36 9.25 -7.01 9.64
C ALA A 36 10.70 -7.51 9.67
N ASP A 37 11.61 -6.76 9.04
CA ASP A 37 12.99 -7.19 8.87
C ASP A 37 13.80 -7.05 10.17
N SER A 38 13.51 -6.06 11.02
CA SER A 38 14.32 -5.77 12.21
C SER A 38 13.81 -6.39 13.52
N TYR A 39 12.50 -6.70 13.65
CA TYR A 39 11.92 -7.03 14.96
C TYR A 39 11.01 -8.26 14.97
N PHE A 40 9.94 -8.26 14.16
CA PHE A 40 8.85 -9.22 14.33
C PHE A 40 8.87 -10.38 13.33
N GLY A 41 9.63 -10.26 12.24
CA GLY A 41 9.56 -11.18 11.11
C GLY A 41 8.34 -10.94 10.21
N ARG A 42 8.47 -11.31 8.93
CA ARG A 42 7.47 -11.03 7.89
C ARG A 42 6.09 -11.62 8.22
N TYR A 43 6.02 -12.88 8.67
CA TYR A 43 4.76 -13.55 9.02
C TYR A 43 3.95 -12.79 10.08
N ASN A 44 4.58 -12.39 11.19
CA ASN A 44 3.88 -11.72 12.29
C ASN A 44 3.42 -10.32 11.88
N VAL A 45 4.23 -9.57 11.12
CA VAL A 45 3.84 -8.25 10.61
C VAL A 45 2.65 -8.34 9.67
N ILE A 46 2.64 -9.32 8.75
CA ILE A 46 1.49 -9.55 7.88
C ILE A 46 0.25 -9.83 8.71
N LEU A 47 0.34 -10.71 9.71
CA LEU A 47 -0.82 -11.07 10.55
C LEU A 47 -1.35 -9.87 11.36
N TYR A 48 -0.48 -9.14 12.06
CA TYR A 48 -0.89 -7.99 12.89
C TYR A 48 -1.49 -6.87 12.04
N LEU A 49 -0.85 -6.51 10.93
CA LEU A 49 -1.37 -5.48 10.03
C LEU A 49 -2.64 -5.93 9.30
N SER A 50 -2.82 -7.23 9.06
CA SER A 50 -4.07 -7.79 8.51
C SER A 50 -5.24 -7.60 9.48
N VAL A 51 -5.01 -7.78 10.78
CA VAL A 51 -6.01 -7.50 11.82
C VAL A 51 -6.33 -6.00 11.91
N VAL A 52 -5.32 -5.12 11.82
CA VAL A 52 -5.52 -3.67 11.74
C VAL A 52 -6.35 -3.28 10.51
N TYR A 53 -6.03 -3.86 9.34
CA TYR A 53 -6.77 -3.63 8.11
C TYR A 53 -8.22 -4.11 8.24
N LEU A 54 -8.44 -5.33 8.74
CA LEU A 54 -9.78 -5.87 8.97
C LEU A 54 -10.59 -4.98 9.92
N THR A 55 -9.97 -4.53 11.02
CA THR A 55 -10.61 -3.61 11.97
C THR A 55 -11.03 -2.31 11.30
N GLY A 56 -10.18 -1.72 10.46
CA GLY A 56 -10.53 -0.54 9.66
C GLY A 56 -11.73 -0.78 8.73
N ASN A 57 -11.81 -1.91 8.04
CA ASN A 57 -12.95 -2.26 7.20
C ASN A 57 -14.24 -2.45 8.00
N ILE A 58 -14.16 -3.08 9.18
CA ILE A 58 -15.32 -3.25 10.08
C ILE A 58 -15.82 -1.89 10.55
N ILE A 59 -14.93 -0.98 10.97
CA ILE A 59 -15.31 0.39 11.36
C ILE A 59 -15.94 1.14 10.18
N MET A 60 -15.37 1.04 8.97
CA MET A 60 -15.96 1.66 7.77
C MET A 60 -17.39 1.13 7.51
N THR A 61 -17.57 -0.18 7.65
CA THR A 61 -18.86 -0.85 7.42
C THR A 61 -19.91 -0.42 8.44
N ILE A 62 -19.57 -0.44 9.73
CA ILE A 62 -20.48 -0.04 10.82
C ILE A 62 -20.84 1.44 10.68
N THR A 63 -19.85 2.31 10.43
CA THR A 63 -20.07 3.75 10.33
C THR A 63 -20.91 4.14 9.11
N ALA A 64 -20.91 3.31 8.06
CA ALA A 64 -21.81 3.45 6.93
C ALA A 64 -23.27 3.02 7.22
N MET A 65 -23.52 2.30 8.31
CA MET A 65 -24.87 1.92 8.77
C MET A 65 -25.47 2.92 9.76
N THR A 66 -24.63 3.65 10.49
CA THR A 66 -25.05 4.63 11.48
C THR A 66 -25.32 6.00 10.84
N PRO A 67 -26.02 6.93 11.54
CA PRO A 67 -26.11 8.31 11.10
C PRO A 67 -24.73 8.92 10.77
N PRO A 68 -24.65 9.86 9.80
CA PRO A 68 -23.37 10.39 9.33
C PRO A 68 -22.52 10.94 10.47
N PHE A 69 -21.39 10.29 10.72
CA PHE A 69 -20.40 10.74 11.69
C PHE A 69 -19.02 10.67 11.07
N TRP A 70 -18.43 11.84 10.80
CA TRP A 70 -17.23 11.98 9.99
C TRP A 70 -15.99 11.28 10.56
N LEU A 71 -15.88 11.19 11.89
CA LEU A 71 -14.72 10.63 12.56
C LEU A 71 -14.57 9.14 12.28
N GLY A 72 -15.68 8.40 12.19
CA GLY A 72 -15.67 6.96 11.94
C GLY A 72 -14.95 6.58 10.63
N PRO A 73 -15.38 7.12 9.48
CA PRO A 73 -14.72 6.92 8.19
C PRO A 73 -13.27 7.41 8.16
N VAL A 74 -12.94 8.51 8.83
CA VAL A 74 -11.55 9.01 8.89
C VAL A 74 -10.65 8.03 9.65
N VAL A 75 -11.07 7.57 10.83
CA VAL A 75 -10.34 6.55 11.61
C VAL A 75 -10.21 5.26 10.80
N ALA A 76 -11.29 4.83 10.15
CA ALA A 76 -11.27 3.66 9.28
C ALA A 76 -10.27 3.79 8.13
N LEU A 77 -10.23 4.93 7.43
CA LEU A 77 -9.26 5.17 6.35
C LEU A 77 -7.81 5.14 6.85
N ILE A 78 -7.53 5.67 8.04
CA ILE A 78 -6.19 5.61 8.64
C ILE A 78 -5.79 4.16 8.92
N LEU A 79 -6.67 3.36 9.53
CA LEU A 79 -6.41 1.95 9.82
C LEU A 79 -6.26 1.12 8.55
N ILE A 80 -7.15 1.31 7.57
CA ILE A 80 -7.10 0.65 6.27
C ILE A 80 -5.78 1.01 5.55
N GLY A 81 -5.44 2.29 5.49
CA GLY A 81 -4.23 2.77 4.80
C GLY A 81 -2.95 2.26 5.46
N THR A 82 -2.94 2.17 6.80
CA THR A 82 -1.83 1.60 7.56
C THR A 82 -1.70 0.10 7.32
N GLY A 83 -2.81 -0.64 7.39
CA GLY A 83 -2.83 -2.08 7.16
C GLY A 83 -2.45 -2.45 5.73
N THR A 84 -3.15 -1.89 4.73
CA THR A 84 -2.90 -2.20 3.31
C THR A 84 -1.47 -1.85 2.89
N GLY A 85 -0.96 -0.68 3.29
CA GLY A 85 0.38 -0.27 2.90
C GLY A 85 1.48 -1.07 3.61
N GLY A 86 1.38 -1.28 4.93
CA GLY A 86 2.42 -2.00 5.66
C GLY A 86 2.52 -3.49 5.31
N ILE A 87 1.44 -4.12 4.81
CA ILE A 87 1.44 -5.52 4.36
C ILE A 87 2.18 -5.70 3.02
N LYS A 88 2.10 -4.73 2.10
CA LYS A 88 2.61 -4.82 0.72
C LYS A 88 4.04 -5.35 0.58
N PRO A 89 5.06 -4.77 1.25
CA PRO A 89 6.44 -5.23 1.09
C PRO A 89 6.66 -6.61 1.72
N CYS A 90 5.88 -6.94 2.75
CA CYS A 90 6.04 -8.17 3.52
C CYS A 90 5.46 -9.38 2.79
N VAL A 91 4.27 -9.27 2.17
CA VAL A 91 3.60 -10.40 1.50
C VAL A 91 4.37 -10.90 0.30
N ASN A 92 4.88 -9.99 -0.54
CA ASN A 92 5.64 -10.38 -1.72
C ASN A 92 6.94 -11.09 -1.33
N ALA A 93 7.65 -10.54 -0.33
CA ALA A 93 8.88 -11.13 0.18
C ALA A 93 8.62 -12.49 0.85
N PHE A 94 7.58 -12.58 1.70
CA PHE A 94 7.21 -13.83 2.36
C PHE A 94 6.77 -14.93 1.38
N GLY A 95 6.05 -14.56 0.32
CA GLY A 95 5.68 -15.48 -0.76
C GLY A 95 6.91 -16.02 -1.49
N GLY A 96 7.88 -15.15 -1.79
CA GLY A 96 9.16 -15.55 -2.39
C GLY A 96 9.99 -16.47 -1.50
N ASP A 97 9.99 -16.25 -0.18
CA ASP A 97 10.74 -17.08 0.79
C ASP A 97 10.29 -18.55 0.82
N GLN A 98 9.10 -18.86 0.28
CA GLN A 98 8.57 -20.23 0.27
C GLN A 98 9.29 -21.14 -0.72
N PHE A 99 10.01 -20.57 -1.69
CA PHE A 99 10.73 -21.31 -2.71
C PHE A 99 12.22 -21.45 -2.36
N ASN A 100 12.83 -22.56 -2.75
CA ASN A 100 14.27 -22.74 -2.64
C ASN A 100 14.99 -22.11 -3.86
N PRO A 101 16.30 -21.80 -3.75
CA PRO A 101 17.04 -21.13 -4.84
C PRO A 101 17.07 -21.89 -6.17
N ASP A 102 16.85 -23.20 -6.16
CA ASP A 102 16.77 -24.07 -7.33
C ASP A 102 15.40 -24.01 -8.05
N GLN A 103 14.37 -23.45 -7.40
CA GLN A 103 12.98 -23.42 -7.88
C GLN A 103 12.63 -22.08 -8.55
N THR A 104 13.52 -21.57 -9.40
CA THR A 104 13.33 -20.26 -10.07
C THR A 104 12.12 -20.25 -10.99
N LYS A 105 11.85 -21.36 -11.68
CA LYS A 105 10.71 -21.48 -12.60
C LYS A 105 9.37 -21.42 -11.86
N GLU A 106 9.27 -22.10 -10.72
CA GLU A 106 8.08 -22.11 -9.88
C GLU A 106 7.86 -20.74 -9.23
N LEU A 107 8.94 -20.05 -8.83
CA LEU A 107 8.89 -18.69 -8.32
C LEU A 107 8.35 -17.69 -9.36
N ASP A 108 8.82 -17.78 -10.61
CA ASP A 108 8.33 -16.93 -11.71
C ASP A 108 6.85 -17.18 -12.01
N GLN A 109 6.42 -18.45 -12.00
CA GLN A 109 5.02 -18.83 -12.15
C GLN A 109 4.17 -18.29 -11.00
N PHE A 110 4.65 -18.39 -9.76
CA PHE A 110 3.98 -17.83 -8.60
C PHE A 110 3.73 -16.33 -8.75
N PHE A 111 4.75 -15.55 -9.13
CA PHE A 111 4.59 -14.10 -9.33
C PHE A 111 3.72 -13.76 -10.54
N SER A 112 3.72 -14.58 -11.58
CA SER A 112 2.82 -14.43 -12.73
C SER A 112 1.35 -14.61 -12.35
N VAL A 113 1.04 -15.68 -11.60
CA VAL A 113 -0.32 -15.94 -11.08
C VAL A 113 -0.74 -14.86 -10.09
N PHE A 114 0.19 -14.41 -9.24
CA PHE A 114 -0.05 -13.31 -8.30
C PHE A 114 -0.42 -12.01 -9.02
N TYR A 115 0.34 -11.63 -10.06
CA TYR A 115 0.07 -10.46 -10.88
C TYR A 115 -1.29 -10.58 -11.60
N PHE A 116 -1.59 -11.73 -12.19
CA PHE A 116 -2.88 -11.97 -12.83
C PHE A 116 -4.04 -11.83 -11.84
N SER A 117 -3.88 -12.38 -10.63
CA SER A 117 -4.89 -12.32 -9.57
C SER A 117 -5.18 -10.89 -9.12
N ILE A 118 -4.15 -10.04 -9.00
CA ILE A 118 -4.32 -8.61 -8.68
C ILE A 118 -5.13 -7.89 -9.75
N ASN A 119 -4.82 -8.13 -11.04
CA ASN A 119 -5.51 -7.47 -12.14
C ASN A 119 -6.98 -7.90 -12.23
N VAL A 120 -7.25 -9.21 -12.14
CA VAL A 120 -8.63 -9.74 -12.10
C VAL A 120 -9.38 -9.21 -10.89
N GLY A 121 -8.76 -9.21 -9.71
CA GLY A 121 -9.38 -8.67 -8.49
C GLY A 121 -9.71 -7.18 -8.61
N SER A 122 -8.80 -6.38 -9.17
CA SER A 122 -9.01 -4.95 -9.41
C SER A 122 -10.16 -4.72 -10.40
N PHE A 123 -10.16 -5.43 -11.53
CA PHE A 123 -11.22 -5.36 -12.53
C PHE A 123 -12.59 -5.71 -11.93
N MET A 124 -12.67 -6.81 -11.19
CA MET A 124 -13.90 -7.24 -10.53
C MET A 124 -14.36 -6.23 -9.46
N SER A 125 -13.43 -5.66 -8.69
CA SER A 125 -13.74 -4.64 -7.67
C SER A 125 -14.34 -3.37 -8.28
N ILE A 126 -13.79 -2.92 -9.41
CA ILE A 126 -14.27 -1.74 -10.17
C ILE A 126 -15.71 -1.95 -10.67
N LEU A 127 -16.09 -3.18 -11.03
CA LEU A 127 -17.44 -3.50 -11.51
C LEU A 127 -18.43 -3.77 -10.37
N ILE A 128 -18.05 -4.62 -9.42
CA ILE A 128 -18.94 -5.11 -8.37
C ILE A 128 -19.27 -4.00 -7.37
N THR A 129 -18.30 -3.16 -6.98
CA THR A 129 -18.52 -2.17 -5.92
C THR A 129 -19.57 -1.11 -6.30
N PRO A 130 -19.53 -0.50 -7.51
CA PRO A 130 -20.59 0.40 -7.94
C PRO A 130 -21.92 -0.32 -8.15
N PHE A 131 -21.91 -1.56 -8.68
CA PHE A 131 -23.11 -2.36 -8.87
C PHE A 131 -23.84 -2.65 -7.55
N LEU A 132 -23.12 -3.12 -6.53
CA LEU A 132 -23.68 -3.37 -5.20
C LEU A 132 -24.23 -2.10 -4.57
N ARG A 133 -23.56 -0.96 -4.75
CA ARG A 133 -24.02 0.33 -4.23
C ARG A 133 -25.31 0.80 -4.93
N ALA A 134 -25.41 0.65 -6.26
CA ALA A 134 -26.49 1.23 -7.06
C ALA A 134 -27.77 0.38 -7.08
N TYR A 135 -27.64 -0.95 -7.12
CA TYR A 135 -28.78 -1.87 -7.30
C TYR A 135 -29.28 -2.50 -6.00
N VAL A 136 -28.52 -2.42 -4.90
CA VAL A 136 -28.96 -2.92 -3.59
C VAL A 136 -29.32 -1.76 -2.68
N HIS A 137 -30.60 -1.65 -2.36
CA HIS A 137 -31.10 -0.69 -1.38
C HIS A 137 -31.12 -1.32 0.01
N CYS A 138 -30.48 -0.67 0.97
CA CYS A 138 -30.52 -1.06 2.38
C CYS A 138 -31.03 0.13 3.20
N PHE A 139 -31.83 -0.15 4.23
CA PHE A 139 -32.27 0.87 5.20
C PHE A 139 -32.91 2.11 4.55
N GLY A 140 -33.65 1.93 3.44
CA GLY A 140 -34.37 3.00 2.75
C GLY A 140 -33.55 3.89 1.80
N GLY A 141 -32.31 3.51 1.46
CA GLY A 141 -31.48 4.24 0.47
C GLY A 141 -30.28 3.44 -0.07
N ASP A 142 -29.28 4.12 -0.63
CA ASP A 142 -28.05 3.51 -1.16
C ASP A 142 -27.27 2.75 -0.08
N CYS A 143 -26.93 1.48 -0.37
CA CYS A 143 -26.30 0.58 0.59
C CYS A 143 -24.77 0.66 0.59
N TYR A 144 -24.22 1.74 1.16
CA TYR A 144 -22.77 1.87 1.36
C TYR A 144 -22.20 0.79 2.28
N ALA A 145 -22.98 0.34 3.27
CA ALA A 145 -22.57 -0.70 4.20
C ALA A 145 -22.25 -2.03 3.49
N LEU A 146 -23.02 -2.43 2.48
CA LEU A 146 -22.73 -3.65 1.72
C LEU A 146 -21.47 -3.50 0.86
N ALA A 147 -21.30 -2.34 0.22
CA ALA A 147 -20.13 -2.03 -0.59
C ALA A 147 -18.82 -2.04 0.23
N PHE A 148 -18.86 -1.59 1.50
CA PHE A 148 -17.71 -1.65 2.41
C PHE A 148 -17.59 -2.97 3.18
N GLY A 149 -18.71 -3.65 3.41
CA GLY A 149 -18.77 -4.94 4.11
C GLY A 149 -18.18 -6.07 3.29
N LEU A 150 -18.32 -6.06 1.97
CA LEU A 150 -17.70 -7.06 1.08
C LEU A 150 -16.17 -7.10 1.24
N PRO A 151 -15.42 -5.99 1.13
CA PRO A 151 -13.99 -5.95 1.47
C PRO A 151 -13.68 -6.47 2.87
N ALA A 152 -14.51 -6.17 3.88
CA ALA A 152 -14.31 -6.67 5.24
C ALA A 152 -14.38 -8.21 5.30
N LEU A 153 -15.37 -8.81 4.65
CA LEU A 153 -15.54 -10.26 4.59
C LEU A 153 -14.39 -10.94 3.82
N LEU A 154 -14.00 -10.38 2.68
CA LEU A 154 -12.88 -10.90 1.89
C LEU A 154 -11.56 -10.81 2.66
N MET A 155 -11.31 -9.69 3.35
CA MET A 155 -10.13 -9.51 4.18
C MET A 155 -10.13 -10.46 5.38
N ALA A 156 -11.28 -10.69 6.02
CA ALA A 156 -11.41 -11.67 7.09
C ALA A 156 -11.10 -13.09 6.60
N GLY A 157 -11.65 -13.48 5.45
CA GLY A 157 -11.37 -14.78 4.82
C GLY A 157 -9.89 -14.95 4.46
N GLY A 158 -9.27 -13.93 3.85
CA GLY A 158 -7.84 -13.94 3.53
C GLY A 158 -6.95 -14.03 4.77
N THR A 159 -7.28 -13.28 5.83
CA THR A 159 -6.55 -13.32 7.11
C THR A 159 -6.68 -14.68 7.79
N LEU A 160 -7.88 -15.26 7.78
CA LEU A 160 -8.12 -16.60 8.33
C LEU A 160 -7.36 -17.67 7.56
N LEU A 161 -7.39 -17.63 6.23
CA LEU A 161 -6.65 -18.56 5.38
C LEU A 161 -5.14 -18.45 5.63
N PHE A 162 -4.62 -17.22 5.72
CA PHE A 162 -3.20 -16.99 6.05
C PHE A 162 -2.85 -17.53 7.44
N PHE A 163 -3.70 -17.31 8.44
CA PHE A 163 -3.47 -17.84 9.78
C PHE A 163 -3.51 -19.38 9.82
N CYS A 164 -4.47 -20.01 9.15
CA CYS A 164 -4.59 -21.47 9.07
C CYS A 164 -3.40 -22.12 8.33
N GLY A 165 -2.79 -21.42 7.37
CA GLY A 165 -1.62 -21.89 6.63
C GLY A 165 -0.31 -21.90 7.44
N ARG A 166 -0.31 -21.37 8.67
CA ARG A 166 0.91 -21.16 9.49
C ARG A 166 1.82 -22.38 9.59
N SER A 167 1.27 -23.58 9.77
CA SER A 167 2.05 -24.82 9.94
C SER A 167 2.79 -25.25 8.69
N THR A 168 2.39 -24.76 7.51
CA THR A 168 2.97 -25.13 6.21
C THR A 168 4.03 -24.14 5.75
N TYR A 169 4.05 -22.92 6.33
CA TYR A 169 4.95 -21.87 5.87
C TYR A 169 6.39 -22.05 6.33
N LYS A 170 7.33 -21.76 5.43
CA LYS A 170 8.73 -21.53 5.75
C LYS A 170 8.86 -20.11 6.31
N ILE A 171 9.04 -20.01 7.62
CA ILE A 171 9.18 -18.73 8.33
C ILE A 171 10.67 -18.42 8.51
N VAL A 172 11.16 -17.46 7.73
CA VAL A 172 12.55 -16.97 7.84
C VAL A 172 12.65 -16.03 9.05
N PRO A 173 13.65 -16.20 9.94
CA PRO A 173 13.86 -15.27 11.05
C PRO A 173 14.25 -13.87 10.53
N PRO A 174 13.95 -12.80 11.29
CA PRO A 174 14.36 -11.44 10.93
C PRO A 174 15.88 -11.36 10.77
N THR A 175 16.34 -10.58 9.78
CA THR A 175 17.77 -10.40 9.51
C THR A 175 18.41 -9.58 10.63
N GLU A 176 19.62 -9.96 11.06
CA GLU A 176 20.37 -9.20 12.07
C GLU A 176 20.80 -7.84 11.50
N GLY A 177 20.03 -6.80 11.79
CA GLY A 177 20.42 -5.40 11.57
C GLY A 177 19.41 -4.57 10.77
N ASN A 178 19.26 -3.31 11.17
CA ASN A 178 18.43 -2.34 10.45
C ASN A 178 19.18 -1.82 9.21
N LEU A 179 18.95 -2.46 8.05
CA LEU A 179 19.56 -2.09 6.77
C LEU A 179 19.34 -0.61 6.42
N ILE A 180 18.11 -0.10 6.57
CA ILE A 180 17.79 1.31 6.31
C ILE A 180 18.58 2.22 7.26
N GLY A 181 18.72 1.84 8.53
CA GLY A 181 19.56 2.54 9.48
C GLY A 181 21.04 2.59 9.07
N GLN A 182 21.57 1.51 8.49
CA GLN A 182 22.93 1.47 7.95
C GLN A 182 23.09 2.37 6.71
N MET A 183 22.12 2.33 5.79
CA MET A 183 22.09 3.21 4.60
C MET A 183 22.09 4.69 5.00
N LEU A 184 21.23 5.08 5.95
CA LEU A 184 21.15 6.45 6.47
C LEU A 184 22.46 6.87 7.17
N LYS A 185 23.06 5.99 7.97
CA LYS A 185 24.37 6.24 8.61
C LYS A 185 25.48 6.43 7.57
N CYS A 186 25.52 5.62 6.52
CA CYS A 186 26.49 5.74 5.44
C CYS A 186 26.41 7.11 4.74
N VAL A 187 25.20 7.52 4.36
CA VAL A 187 24.96 8.83 3.72
C VAL A 187 25.33 9.99 4.66
N MET A 188 24.88 9.95 5.93
CA MET A 188 25.18 10.99 6.91
C MET A 188 26.68 11.10 7.20
N LEU A 189 27.38 9.97 7.32
CA LEU A 189 28.82 9.93 7.58
C LEU A 189 29.61 10.42 6.37
N ALA A 190 29.25 10.01 5.15
CA ALA A 190 29.85 10.51 3.92
C ALA A 190 29.69 12.04 3.78
N LEU A 191 28.48 12.57 4.03
CA LEU A 191 28.22 14.00 4.00
C LEU A 191 29.01 14.74 5.08
N ARG A 192 29.04 14.23 6.31
CA ARG A 192 29.79 14.82 7.41
C ARG A 192 31.28 14.89 7.08
N HIS A 193 31.87 13.82 6.59
CA HIS A 193 33.28 13.77 6.20
C HIS A 193 33.59 14.67 5.01
N LYS A 194 32.71 14.76 4.01
CA LYS A 194 32.87 15.72 2.91
C LYS A 194 32.89 17.16 3.41
N LEU A 195 32.05 17.50 4.39
CA LEU A 195 31.97 18.85 4.97
C LEU A 195 33.15 19.16 5.89
N THR A 196 33.68 18.20 6.65
CA THR A 196 34.77 18.44 7.61
C THR A 196 36.17 18.23 7.05
N LYS A 197 36.35 17.32 6.09
CA LYS A 197 37.64 16.92 5.50
C LYS A 197 37.75 17.23 4.01
N GLY A 198 37.12 18.33 3.54
CA GLY A 198 36.98 18.71 2.13
C GLY A 198 38.26 18.96 1.32
N GLN A 199 39.41 18.40 1.71
CA GLN A 199 40.70 18.47 1.04
C GLN A 199 41.05 17.22 0.22
N GLU A 200 40.48 16.04 0.50
CA GLU A 200 40.70 14.85 -0.35
C GLU A 200 39.63 14.75 -1.44
N SER A 201 40.01 15.06 -2.68
CA SER A 201 39.13 14.90 -3.84
C SER A 201 38.97 13.42 -4.18
N LYS A 202 37.93 12.79 -3.63
CA LYS A 202 37.50 11.44 -4.05
C LYS A 202 36.59 11.51 -5.29
N SER A 203 36.59 10.42 -6.07
CA SER A 203 35.85 10.32 -7.33
C SER A 203 34.34 10.51 -7.15
N HIS A 204 33.77 9.96 -6.07
CA HIS A 204 32.39 10.13 -5.69
C HIS A 204 32.28 10.55 -4.22
N TRP A 205 31.27 11.36 -3.88
CA TRP A 205 31.14 11.89 -2.53
C TRP A 205 30.84 10.81 -1.47
N LEU A 206 30.22 9.69 -1.85
CA LEU A 206 30.02 8.52 -0.96
C LEU A 206 31.32 7.85 -0.53
N ASP A 207 32.41 8.00 -1.28
CA ASP A 207 33.71 7.36 -0.97
C ASP A 207 34.30 7.91 0.34
N HIS A 208 33.78 9.04 0.84
CA HIS A 208 34.15 9.59 2.15
C HIS A 208 33.67 8.71 3.33
N ALA A 209 32.81 7.72 3.08
CA ALA A 209 32.41 6.70 4.06
C ALA A 209 33.34 5.48 4.10
N GLU A 210 34.37 5.42 3.24
CA GLU A 210 35.38 4.35 3.29
C GLU A 210 36.04 4.25 4.67
N GLY A 211 36.23 3.01 5.13
CA GLY A 211 36.77 2.69 6.45
C GLY A 211 35.71 2.49 7.54
N SER A 212 34.48 2.97 7.35
CA SER A 212 33.34 2.69 8.24
C SER A 212 32.37 1.64 7.69
N PHE A 213 32.37 1.42 6.37
CA PHE A 213 31.52 0.46 5.68
C PHE A 213 32.33 -0.34 4.66
N GLU A 214 31.85 -1.55 4.32
CA GLU A 214 32.47 -2.39 3.31
C GLU A 214 32.41 -1.73 1.91
N PRO A 215 33.47 -1.83 1.07
CA PRO A 215 33.48 -1.20 -0.24
C PRO A 215 32.30 -1.61 -1.14
N ALA A 216 31.88 -2.88 -1.09
CA ALA A 216 30.73 -3.38 -1.83
C ALA A 216 29.43 -2.64 -1.44
N PHE A 217 29.22 -2.41 -0.14
CA PHE A 217 28.05 -1.69 0.36
C PHE A 217 28.03 -0.22 -0.10
N ILE A 218 29.19 0.45 -0.13
CA ILE A 218 29.29 1.83 -0.63
C ILE A 218 28.95 1.88 -2.12
N GLU A 219 29.40 0.90 -2.90
CA GLU A 219 29.09 0.80 -4.33
C GLU A 219 27.59 0.55 -4.58
N ASP A 220 26.97 -0.34 -3.81
CA ASP A 220 25.52 -0.56 -3.85
C ASP A 220 24.73 0.71 -3.48
N MET A 221 25.23 1.49 -2.53
CA MET A 221 24.64 2.79 -2.18
C MET A 221 24.74 3.82 -3.30
N LYS A 222 25.84 3.84 -4.08
CA LYS A 222 25.94 4.70 -5.28
C LYS A 222 24.92 4.31 -6.34
N ARG A 223 24.76 3.01 -6.58
CA ARG A 223 23.75 2.47 -7.51
C ARG A 223 22.34 2.82 -7.06
N LEU A 224 22.06 2.69 -5.76
CA LEU A 224 20.78 3.09 -5.19
C LEU A 224 20.47 4.57 -5.44
N LEU A 225 21.43 5.46 -5.23
CA LEU A 225 21.24 6.90 -5.50
C LEU A 225 21.00 7.19 -6.99
N MET A 226 21.66 6.46 -7.89
CA MET A 226 21.42 6.55 -9.32
C MET A 226 19.99 6.09 -9.69
N ILE A 227 19.51 5.00 -9.08
CA ILE A 227 18.14 4.52 -9.25
C ILE A 227 17.14 5.55 -8.73
N LEU A 228 17.38 6.16 -7.56
CA LEU A 228 16.53 7.23 -7.01
C LEU A 228 16.45 8.43 -7.95
N TRP A 229 17.57 8.81 -8.58
CA TRP A 229 17.59 9.87 -9.59
C TRP A 229 16.72 9.53 -10.80
N LEU A 230 16.76 8.27 -11.27
CA LEU A 230 15.91 7.80 -12.36
C LEU A 230 14.41 7.87 -12.00
N HIS A 231 14.07 7.73 -10.71
CA HIS A 231 12.67 7.76 -10.23
C HIS A 231 12.13 9.18 -10.00
N LEU A 232 12.95 10.23 -10.14
CA LEU A 232 12.55 11.63 -9.88
C LEU A 232 11.34 12.11 -10.72
N PRO A 233 11.11 11.67 -11.97
CA PRO A 233 9.92 12.06 -12.74
C PRO A 233 8.63 11.32 -12.32
N LEU A 234 8.72 10.18 -11.62
CA LEU A 234 7.57 9.33 -11.31
C LEU A 234 6.51 9.98 -10.42
N PRO A 235 6.83 10.85 -9.43
CA PRO A 235 5.83 11.58 -8.68
C PRO A 235 4.84 12.36 -9.56
N VAL A 236 5.29 12.91 -10.70
CA VAL A 236 4.41 13.62 -11.65
C VAL A 236 3.45 12.65 -12.33
N PHE A 237 3.94 11.48 -12.73
CA PHE A 237 3.11 10.41 -13.29
C PHE A 237 2.04 9.97 -12.28
N TRP A 238 2.42 9.67 -11.03
CA TRP A 238 1.48 9.23 -10.00
C TRP A 238 0.47 10.31 -9.61
N ALA A 239 0.89 11.57 -9.56
CA ALA A 239 -0.01 12.70 -9.29
C ALA A 239 -1.14 12.84 -10.34
N LEU A 240 -0.90 12.41 -11.58
CA LEU A 240 -1.92 12.34 -12.63
C LEU A 240 -2.70 11.02 -12.59
N TYR A 241 -2.01 9.89 -12.45
CA TYR A 241 -2.62 8.57 -12.46
C TYR A 241 -3.65 8.39 -11.33
N ASP A 242 -3.34 8.83 -10.11
CA ASP A 242 -4.22 8.67 -8.95
C ASP A 242 -5.46 9.60 -8.99
N GLN A 243 -5.55 10.53 -9.95
CA GLN A 243 -6.75 11.35 -10.14
C GLN A 243 -7.96 10.55 -10.61
N GLN A 244 -7.74 9.36 -11.19
CA GLN A 244 -8.82 8.48 -11.64
C GLN A 244 -9.80 8.13 -10.50
N GLY A 245 -9.29 7.94 -9.28
CA GLY A 245 -10.10 7.60 -8.09
C GLY A 245 -10.78 8.79 -7.41
N SER A 246 -10.52 10.03 -7.86
CA SER A 246 -11.09 11.24 -7.27
C SER A 246 -11.72 12.15 -8.31
N ARG A 247 -10.94 13.03 -8.96
CA ARG A 247 -11.44 14.06 -9.88
C ARG A 247 -12.15 13.47 -11.08
N TRP A 248 -11.63 12.40 -11.69
CA TRP A 248 -12.28 11.79 -12.85
C TRP A 248 -13.60 11.12 -12.48
N THR A 249 -13.71 10.54 -11.28
CA THR A 249 -14.98 10.01 -10.77
C THR A 249 -16.02 11.12 -10.56
N LEU A 250 -15.60 12.29 -10.06
CA LEU A 250 -16.48 13.45 -9.90
C LEU A 250 -16.92 14.04 -11.25
N GLN A 251 -16.02 14.03 -12.25
CA GLN A 251 -16.34 14.44 -13.62
C GLN A 251 -17.31 13.47 -14.29
N ALA A 252 -17.09 12.16 -14.15
CA ALA A 252 -17.96 11.12 -14.70
C ALA A 252 -19.42 11.27 -14.22
N LYS A 253 -19.63 11.71 -12.98
CA LYS A 253 -20.97 12.00 -12.44
C LYS A 253 -21.70 13.14 -13.17
N GLN A 254 -20.96 14.04 -13.82
CA GLN A 254 -21.54 15.16 -14.59
C GLN A 254 -21.71 14.82 -16.08
N MET A 255 -21.23 13.64 -16.51
CA MET A 255 -21.34 13.18 -17.87
C MET A 255 -22.62 12.37 -18.06
N ASP A 256 -23.04 12.24 -19.32
CA ASP A 256 -24.20 11.44 -19.65
C ASP A 256 -23.89 9.95 -19.53
N GLY A 257 -24.72 9.22 -18.77
CA GLY A 257 -24.50 7.82 -18.40
C GLY A 257 -24.99 6.81 -19.45
N TYR A 258 -25.41 7.25 -20.64
CA TYR A 258 -25.91 6.34 -21.67
C TYR A 258 -24.79 5.49 -22.26
N VAL A 259 -24.88 4.19 -22.04
CA VAL A 259 -24.05 3.19 -22.70
C VAL A 259 -24.98 2.14 -23.31
N VAL A 260 -24.98 2.01 -24.64
CA VAL A 260 -25.76 1.01 -25.40
C VAL A 260 -27.26 1.01 -25.01
N GLY A 261 -27.88 2.18 -24.99
CA GLY A 261 -29.33 2.33 -24.75
C GLY A 261 -29.76 2.19 -23.28
N HIS A 262 -28.84 1.94 -22.35
CA HIS A 262 -29.11 1.90 -20.91
C HIS A 262 -28.42 3.05 -20.19
N VAL A 263 -29.12 3.66 -19.23
CA VAL A 263 -28.55 4.68 -18.34
C VAL A 263 -27.81 3.98 -17.21
N PHE A 264 -26.49 4.10 -17.21
CA PHE A 264 -25.65 3.71 -16.09
C PHE A 264 -25.48 4.93 -15.18
N THR A 265 -26.15 4.92 -14.03
CA THR A 265 -25.96 5.94 -13.01
C THR A 265 -24.66 5.68 -12.25
N VAL A 266 -23.67 6.52 -12.52
CA VAL A 266 -22.39 6.59 -11.77
C VAL A 266 -22.62 7.27 -10.44
#